data_AF-A0AB74UZK5-F1
#
_entry.id   AF-A0AB74UZK5-F1
#
_cell.length_a   1.000
_cell.length_b   1.000
_cell.length_c   1.000
_cell.angle_alpha   90.00
_cell.angle_beta   90.00
_cell.angle_gamma   90.00
#
_symmetry.space_group_name_H-M   'P 1'
#
loop_
_entity.id
_entity.type
_entity.pdbx_description
1 polymer ?
#
loop_
_entity_poly.entity_id
_entity_poly.type
_entity_poly.pdbx_seq_one_letter_code
_entity_poly.pdbx_strand_id
1 'polypeptide(L)'
;MLVALIASDASLVSFFGEQKERIVPRDSLKRSIFEEVTPCVVTAGLCYKSEQGEAAISALLKILESRKIDACIVLAEARMQSNLAIANGSIFPIFFDSELIGASRLNFFHKLISKILRSFSYLLARKEHHLIRLPFRNFNGAELVELRALCWSETEEPTFSDLLDAKIATLGARVRPRRKSKFNRKYVVDDNNRFFDYGHENHARFDTASPHVDTCVLAGKFRFGIRVEELRHYNVSEGEGDHTSVDGIFTNCHGEPTKALSTTHLNMFCNDFF
;
A
#
# COMPACT_ATOMS: atom_id res chain seq x y z
N MET A 1 -2.42 -7.10 -12.92
CA MET A 1 -1.24 -6.67 -12.14
C MET A 1 -0.31 -5.85 -13.03
N LEU A 2 0.14 -4.69 -12.57
CA LEU A 2 1.16 -3.86 -13.22
C LEU A 2 2.52 -4.13 -12.59
N VAL A 3 3.54 -4.31 -13.42
CA VAL A 3 4.96 -4.25 -13.04
C VAL A 3 5.56 -3.02 -13.75
N ALA A 4 5.80 -1.95 -12.99
CA ALA A 4 6.31 -0.69 -13.53
C ALA A 4 7.80 -0.53 -13.22
N LEU A 5 8.57 -0.10 -14.21
CA LEU A 5 9.95 0.37 -14.02
C LEU A 5 9.96 1.90 -13.95
N ILE A 6 10.56 2.47 -12.92
CA ILE A 6 10.86 3.89 -12.80
C ILE A 6 12.38 4.05 -12.81
N ALA A 7 12.92 4.57 -13.89
CA ALA A 7 14.35 4.74 -14.05
C ALA A 7 14.67 6.01 -14.82
N SER A 8 15.89 6.49 -14.64
CA SER A 8 16.40 7.67 -15.33
C SER A 8 17.05 7.38 -16.67
N ASP A 9 17.58 6.17 -16.85
CA ASP A 9 18.14 5.73 -18.12
C ASP A 9 17.01 5.40 -19.11
N ALA A 10 16.85 6.26 -20.11
CA ALA A 10 15.89 6.06 -21.19
C ALA A 10 16.13 4.74 -21.95
N SER A 11 17.37 4.27 -22.06
CA SER A 11 17.72 2.99 -22.69
C SER A 11 17.17 1.80 -21.90
N LEU A 12 17.19 1.90 -20.57
CA LEU A 12 16.66 0.88 -19.67
C LEU A 12 15.13 0.87 -19.72
N VAL A 13 14.52 2.05 -19.73
CA VAL A 13 13.07 2.23 -19.86
C VAL A 13 12.55 1.69 -21.19
N SER A 14 13.23 2.00 -22.30
CA SER A 14 12.88 1.48 -23.63
C SER A 14 12.99 -0.04 -23.65
N PHE A 15 14.11 -0.59 -23.16
CA PHE A 15 14.31 -2.03 -23.06
C PHE A 15 13.18 -2.70 -22.27
N PHE A 16 12.83 -2.16 -21.10
CA PHE A 16 11.78 -2.72 -20.25
C PHE A 16 10.41 -2.71 -20.94
N GLY A 17 10.07 -1.60 -21.62
CA GLY A 17 8.83 -1.46 -22.37
C GLY A 17 8.74 -2.39 -23.60
N GLU A 18 9.85 -2.57 -24.31
CA GLU A 18 9.93 -3.44 -25.50
C GLU A 18 9.80 -4.93 -25.17
N GLN A 19 10.35 -5.38 -24.04
CA GLN A 19 10.21 -6.77 -23.61
C GLN A 19 8.76 -7.15 -23.26
N LYS A 20 7.92 -6.16 -22.92
CA LYS A 20 6.52 -6.37 -22.50
C LYS A 20 6.44 -7.47 -21.43
N GLU A 21 5.53 -8.42 -21.59
CA GLU A 21 5.35 -9.57 -20.70
C GLU A 21 6.57 -10.49 -20.59
N ARG A 22 7.51 -10.49 -21.57
CA ARG A 22 8.69 -11.37 -21.53
C ARG A 22 9.65 -11.03 -20.39
N ILE A 23 9.58 -9.81 -19.87
CA ILE A 23 10.41 -9.40 -18.73
C ILE A 23 9.95 -10.03 -17.42
N VAL A 24 8.71 -10.51 -17.34
CA VAL A 24 8.16 -11.17 -16.15
C VAL A 24 8.31 -12.68 -16.31
N PRO A 25 9.11 -13.35 -15.46
CA PRO A 25 9.32 -14.79 -15.57
C PRO A 25 8.01 -15.56 -15.35
N ARG A 26 7.54 -16.28 -16.37
CA ARG A 26 6.27 -17.02 -16.31
C ARG A 26 6.22 -18.05 -15.19
N ASP A 27 7.34 -18.69 -14.87
CA ASP A 27 7.41 -19.69 -13.81
C ASP A 27 7.21 -19.09 -12.41
N SER A 28 7.44 -17.79 -12.24
CA SER A 28 7.15 -17.07 -11.00
C SER A 28 5.66 -16.79 -10.82
N LEU A 29 4.88 -16.81 -11.92
CA LEU A 29 3.42 -16.64 -11.89
C LEU A 29 2.66 -17.97 -11.74
N LYS A 30 3.36 -19.11 -11.85
CA LYS A 30 2.79 -20.46 -11.67
C LYS A 30 3.00 -21.00 -10.25
N ARG A 31 3.05 -20.11 -9.26
CA ARG A 31 3.34 -20.46 -7.86
C ARG A 31 2.44 -19.67 -6.93
N SER A 32 2.11 -20.28 -5.80
CA SER A 32 1.34 -19.63 -4.72
C SER A 32 0.01 -19.07 -5.24
N ILE A 33 -0.46 -17.96 -4.66
CA ILE A 33 -1.72 -17.31 -5.03
C ILE A 33 -1.82 -16.94 -6.52
N PHE A 34 -0.71 -16.78 -7.25
CA PHE A 34 -0.73 -16.43 -8.67
C PHE A 34 -1.24 -17.56 -9.56
N GLU A 35 -1.07 -18.82 -9.14
CA GLU A 35 -1.64 -19.97 -9.86
C GLU A 35 -3.17 -19.95 -9.77
N GLU A 36 -3.72 -19.57 -8.61
CA GLU A 36 -5.16 -19.49 -8.38
C GLU A 36 -5.78 -18.30 -9.13
N VAL A 37 -5.15 -17.12 -9.10
CA VAL A 37 -5.73 -15.90 -9.67
C VAL A 37 -5.34 -15.63 -11.12
N THR A 38 -4.33 -16.34 -11.65
CA THR A 38 -3.80 -16.20 -13.03
C THR A 38 -3.68 -14.73 -13.49
N PRO A 39 -2.75 -13.94 -12.91
CA PRO A 39 -2.75 -12.50 -13.10
C PRO A 39 -2.47 -12.12 -14.56
N CYS A 40 -3.32 -11.26 -15.13
CA CYS A 40 -2.98 -10.53 -16.36
C CYS A 40 -1.90 -9.48 -16.03
N VAL A 41 -0.72 -9.62 -16.64
CA VAL A 41 0.44 -8.78 -16.36
C VAL A 41 0.57 -7.67 -17.40
N VAL A 42 0.60 -6.43 -16.93
CA VAL A 42 0.95 -5.26 -17.73
C VAL A 42 2.32 -4.77 -17.27
N THR A 43 3.15 -4.38 -18.22
CA THR A 43 4.46 -3.78 -17.94
C THR A 43 4.52 -2.36 -18.47
N ALA A 44 5.14 -1.45 -17.72
CA ALA A 44 5.35 -0.08 -18.15
C ALA A 44 6.74 0.40 -17.74
N GLY A 45 7.41 1.14 -18.61
CA GLY A 45 8.63 1.88 -18.28
C GLY A 45 8.33 3.37 -18.20
N LEU A 46 8.76 4.01 -17.12
CA LEU A 46 8.59 5.43 -16.85
C LEU A 46 9.97 6.07 -16.73
N CYS A 47 10.33 6.91 -17.71
CA CYS A 47 11.56 7.67 -17.70
C CYS A 47 11.42 8.90 -16.81
N TYR A 48 12.42 9.12 -15.95
CA TYR A 48 12.29 10.12 -14.91
C TYR A 48 13.61 10.82 -14.57
N LYS A 49 13.55 12.15 -14.38
CA LYS A 49 14.68 12.99 -13.94
C LYS A 49 14.50 13.42 -12.49
N SER A 50 15.58 13.40 -11.70
CA SER A 50 15.68 13.41 -10.22
C SER A 50 14.82 14.39 -9.39
N GLU A 51 14.09 15.35 -9.98
CA GLU A 51 13.42 16.44 -9.24
C GLU A 51 11.87 16.37 -9.21
N GLN A 52 11.23 15.45 -9.91
CA GLN A 52 9.78 15.52 -10.22
C GLN A 52 8.88 14.43 -9.58
N GLY A 53 9.05 14.01 -8.32
CA GLY A 53 8.58 12.68 -7.84
C GLY A 53 7.10 12.41 -8.10
N GLU A 54 6.32 13.47 -7.95
CA GLU A 54 4.91 13.56 -8.26
C GLU A 54 4.57 13.17 -9.70
N ALA A 55 5.35 13.61 -10.70
CA ALA A 55 5.11 13.26 -12.11
C ALA A 55 5.20 11.76 -12.39
N ALA A 56 6.13 11.04 -11.72
CA ALA A 56 6.18 9.57 -11.84
C ALA A 56 4.94 8.93 -11.23
N ILE A 57 4.48 9.45 -10.09
CA ILE A 57 3.25 9.00 -9.43
C ILE A 57 2.02 9.30 -10.27
N SER A 58 1.92 10.48 -10.88
CA SER A 58 0.86 10.87 -11.81
C SER A 58 0.79 9.93 -13.02
N ALA A 59 1.94 9.65 -13.63
CA ALA A 59 2.03 8.73 -14.75
C ALA A 59 1.63 7.30 -14.35
N LEU A 60 2.07 6.84 -13.17
CA LEU A 60 1.71 5.55 -12.62
C LEU A 60 0.20 5.45 -12.37
N LEU A 61 -0.38 6.43 -11.68
CA LEU A 61 -1.81 6.48 -11.37
C LEU A 61 -2.66 6.44 -12.65
N LYS A 62 -2.29 7.21 -13.67
CA LYS A 62 -2.97 7.18 -14.98
C LYS A 62 -2.98 5.80 -15.62
N ILE A 63 -1.89 5.03 -15.50
CA ILE A 63 -1.84 3.64 -16.00
C ILE A 63 -2.76 2.74 -15.16
N LEU A 64 -2.68 2.85 -13.84
CA LEU A 64 -3.48 2.05 -12.91
C LEU A 64 -4.98 2.23 -13.17
N GLU A 65 -5.42 3.48 -13.38
CA GLU A 65 -6.83 3.79 -13.63
C GLU A 65 -7.29 3.38 -15.04
N SER A 66 -6.55 3.77 -16.08
CA SER A 66 -6.94 3.50 -17.48
C SER A 66 -7.01 2.01 -17.80
N ARG A 67 -6.20 1.19 -17.13
CA ARG A 67 -6.14 -0.26 -17.31
C ARG A 67 -6.92 -1.03 -16.24
N LYS A 68 -7.55 -0.35 -15.27
CA LYS A 68 -8.26 -0.95 -14.13
C LYS A 68 -7.41 -2.00 -13.42
N ILE A 69 -6.19 -1.62 -13.05
CA ILE A 69 -5.21 -2.52 -12.42
C ILE A 69 -5.56 -2.74 -10.94
N ASP A 70 -5.53 -3.99 -10.49
CA ASP A 70 -5.81 -4.35 -9.09
C ASP A 70 -4.57 -4.58 -8.22
N ALA A 71 -3.38 -4.60 -8.83
CA ALA A 71 -2.11 -4.82 -8.14
C ALA A 71 -0.95 -4.11 -8.86
N CYS A 72 -0.03 -3.50 -8.12
CA CYS A 72 1.06 -2.67 -8.63
C CYS A 72 2.37 -2.98 -7.89
N ILE A 73 3.37 -3.43 -8.65
CA ILE A 73 4.76 -3.57 -8.23
C ILE A 73 5.59 -2.51 -8.95
N VAL A 74 6.47 -1.83 -8.22
CA VAL A 74 7.33 -0.77 -8.75
C VAL A 74 8.80 -1.18 -8.61
N LEU A 75 9.50 -1.34 -9.72
CA LEU A 75 10.94 -1.47 -9.78
C LEU A 75 11.51 -0.06 -9.94
N ALA A 76 12.35 0.41 -9.02
CA ALA A 76 12.91 1.75 -9.10
C ALA A 76 14.42 1.76 -8.84
N GLU A 77 15.15 2.67 -9.49
CA GLU A 77 16.56 2.88 -9.13
C GLU A 77 16.68 3.31 -7.66
N ALA A 78 17.70 2.86 -6.93
CA ALA A 78 17.84 3.14 -5.50
C ALA A 78 17.86 4.65 -5.18
N ARG A 79 18.46 5.45 -6.06
CA ARG A 79 18.47 6.92 -5.97
C ARG A 79 17.08 7.57 -6.01
N MET A 80 16.06 6.85 -6.48
CA MET A 80 14.68 7.30 -6.56
C MET A 80 13.88 7.06 -5.27
N GLN A 81 14.46 6.37 -4.29
CA GLN A 81 13.74 5.97 -3.08
C GLN A 81 13.17 7.16 -2.31
N SER A 82 13.93 8.25 -2.15
CA SER A 82 13.45 9.45 -1.46
C SER A 82 12.32 10.14 -2.22
N ASN A 83 12.45 10.29 -3.54
CA ASN A 83 11.41 10.89 -4.39
C ASN A 83 10.09 10.10 -4.38
N LEU A 84 10.17 8.77 -4.26
CA LEU A 84 8.99 7.91 -4.22
C LEU A 84 8.40 7.74 -2.81
N ALA A 85 9.07 8.25 -1.76
CA ALA A 85 8.60 8.12 -0.38
C ALA A 85 7.21 8.74 -0.15
N ILE A 86 6.80 9.70 -0.99
CA ILE A 86 5.44 10.28 -1.01
C ILE A 86 4.35 9.23 -1.30
N ALA A 87 4.70 8.12 -1.95
CA ALA A 87 3.82 6.98 -2.22
C ALA A 87 4.07 5.79 -1.29
N ASN A 88 4.86 5.98 -0.23
CA ASN A 88 5.17 4.92 0.74
C ASN A 88 3.87 4.36 1.33
N GLY A 89 3.71 3.05 1.23
CA GLY A 89 2.55 2.32 1.70
C GLY A 89 1.41 2.27 0.70
N SER A 90 1.50 2.93 -0.46
CA SER A 90 0.53 2.79 -1.55
C SER A 90 1.03 1.84 -2.65
N ILE A 91 2.35 1.84 -2.91
CA ILE A 91 3.00 0.94 -3.87
C ILE A 91 3.72 -0.22 -3.17
N PHE A 92 4.08 -1.27 -3.92
CA PHE A 92 4.99 -2.32 -3.47
C PHE A 92 6.32 -2.21 -4.23
N PRO A 93 7.33 -1.54 -3.67
CA PRO A 93 8.56 -1.24 -4.38
C PRO A 93 9.61 -2.34 -4.24
N ILE A 94 10.53 -2.35 -5.20
CA ILE A 94 11.86 -2.89 -5.05
C ILE A 94 12.85 -1.88 -5.63
N PHE A 95 13.85 -1.53 -4.82
CA PHE A 95 14.89 -0.59 -5.19
C PHE A 95 16.12 -1.34 -5.66
N PHE A 96 16.71 -0.92 -6.78
CA PHE A 96 17.89 -1.59 -7.34
C PHE A 96 18.97 -0.59 -7.73
N ASP A 97 20.22 -1.03 -7.66
CA ASP A 97 21.33 -0.26 -8.19
C ASP A 97 21.49 -0.54 -9.68
N SER A 98 21.36 0.51 -10.50
CA SER A 98 21.53 0.45 -11.96
C SER A 98 22.94 0.02 -12.36
N GLU A 99 23.95 0.27 -11.53
CA GLU A 99 25.35 -0.12 -11.80
C GLU A 99 25.55 -1.64 -11.75
N LEU A 100 24.67 -2.36 -11.04
CA LEU A 100 24.69 -3.82 -10.94
C LEU A 100 24.06 -4.52 -12.16
N ILE A 101 23.52 -3.75 -13.10
CA ILE A 101 23.00 -4.29 -14.35
C ILE A 101 24.19 -4.72 -15.22
N GLY A 102 24.58 -5.99 -15.09
CA GLY A 102 25.60 -6.59 -15.91
C GLY A 102 25.18 -6.74 -17.39
N ALA A 103 25.94 -7.54 -18.14
CA ALA A 103 25.75 -7.67 -19.59
C ALA A 103 24.34 -8.14 -20.02
N SER A 104 23.64 -8.92 -19.19
CA SER A 104 22.27 -9.40 -19.48
C SER A 104 21.22 -8.68 -18.64
N ARG A 105 20.66 -7.60 -19.21
CA ARG A 105 19.54 -6.83 -18.64
C ARG A 105 18.32 -7.72 -18.35
N LEU A 106 18.04 -8.68 -19.22
CA LEU A 106 16.90 -9.60 -19.06
C LEU A 106 17.07 -10.48 -17.82
N ASN A 107 18.25 -11.10 -17.66
CA ASN A 107 18.52 -11.98 -16.52
C ASN A 107 18.49 -11.19 -15.20
N PHE A 108 18.99 -9.95 -15.22
CA PHE A 108 18.90 -9.04 -14.07
C PHE A 108 17.45 -8.82 -13.65
N PHE A 109 16.58 -8.37 -14.56
CA PHE A 109 15.18 -8.14 -14.24
C PHE A 109 14.42 -9.42 -13.91
N HIS A 110 14.73 -10.55 -14.55
CA HIS A 110 14.15 -11.84 -14.20
C HIS A 110 14.42 -12.22 -12.75
N LYS A 111 15.67 -12.03 -12.29
CA LYS A 111 16.04 -12.29 -10.89
C LYS A 111 15.31 -11.34 -9.94
N LEU A 112 15.31 -10.05 -10.25
CA LEU A 112 14.68 -9.01 -9.42
C LEU A 112 13.17 -9.21 -9.30
N ILE A 113 12.49 -9.40 -10.43
CA ILE A 113 11.04 -9.63 -10.51
C ILE A 113 10.67 -10.95 -9.82
N SER A 114 11.47 -12.01 -9.94
CA SER A 114 11.19 -13.28 -9.26
C SER A 114 11.25 -13.17 -7.75
N LYS A 115 12.18 -12.37 -7.21
CA LYS A 115 12.25 -12.09 -5.77
C LYS A 115 11.02 -11.32 -5.31
N ILE A 116 10.71 -10.19 -5.96
CA ILE A 116 9.62 -9.32 -5.51
C ILE A 116 8.25 -9.99 -5.67
N LEU A 117 8.06 -10.80 -6.72
CA LEU A 117 6.82 -11.57 -6.89
C LEU A 117 6.61 -12.57 -5.76
N ARG A 118 7.68 -13.19 -5.24
CA ARG A 118 7.58 -14.10 -4.10
C ARG A 118 7.07 -13.35 -2.87
N SER A 119 7.68 -12.22 -2.51
CA SER A 119 7.26 -11.42 -1.35
C SER A 119 5.85 -10.86 -1.54
N PHE A 120 5.55 -10.38 -2.74
CA PHE A 120 4.23 -9.86 -3.08
C PHE A 120 3.15 -10.94 -3.05
N SER A 121 3.45 -12.18 -3.45
CA SER A 121 2.46 -13.28 -3.40
C SER A 121 2.07 -13.62 -1.96
N TYR A 122 3.02 -13.58 -1.01
CA TYR A 122 2.75 -13.73 0.41
C TYR A 122 1.84 -12.63 0.95
N LEU A 123 2.11 -11.37 0.59
CA LEU A 123 1.27 -10.24 0.98
C LEU A 123 -0.14 -10.31 0.37
N LEU A 124 -0.23 -10.67 -0.91
CA LEU A 124 -1.49 -10.78 -1.63
C LEU A 124 -2.41 -11.88 -1.07
N ALA A 125 -1.82 -12.97 -0.55
CA ALA A 125 -2.55 -14.09 0.04
C ALA A 125 -3.11 -13.81 1.46
N ARG A 126 -2.77 -12.66 2.07
CA ARG A 126 -3.23 -12.33 3.43
C ARG A 126 -4.73 -12.12 3.50
N LYS A 127 -5.36 -12.64 4.56
CA LYS A 127 -6.80 -12.45 4.82
C LYS A 127 -7.08 -11.25 5.72
N GLU A 128 -6.07 -10.76 6.42
CA GLU A 128 -6.13 -9.67 7.39
C GLU A 128 -6.10 -8.28 6.72
N HIS A 129 -6.80 -8.12 5.59
CA HIS A 129 -6.86 -6.85 4.86
C HIS A 129 -7.32 -5.68 5.73
N HIS A 130 -8.18 -5.95 6.72
CA HIS A 130 -8.67 -4.97 7.69
C HIS A 130 -7.59 -4.47 8.68
N LEU A 131 -6.45 -5.15 8.80
CA LEU A 131 -5.30 -4.66 9.58
C LEU A 131 -4.34 -3.89 8.67
N ILE A 132 -4.06 -4.46 7.50
CA ILE A 132 -3.11 -3.94 6.53
C ILE A 132 -3.54 -2.56 5.97
N ARG A 133 -4.85 -2.27 5.97
CA ARG A 133 -5.45 -1.05 5.40
C ARG A 133 -5.67 0.08 6.41
N LEU A 134 -5.20 -0.06 7.65
CA LEU A 134 -5.34 0.98 8.66
C LEU A 134 -4.75 2.33 8.19
N PRO A 135 -5.35 3.46 8.60
CA PRO A 135 -4.89 4.80 8.24
C PRO A 135 -3.55 5.11 8.93
N PHE A 136 -2.49 5.34 8.14
CA PHE A 136 -1.12 5.44 8.68
C PHE A 136 -0.86 6.65 9.55
N ARG A 137 -1.62 7.74 9.39
CA ARG A 137 -1.41 8.97 10.15
C ARG A 137 -2.28 9.04 11.40
N ASN A 138 -3.38 8.29 11.44
CA ASN A 138 -4.35 8.37 12.53
C ASN A 138 -4.39 7.13 13.42
N PHE A 139 -3.91 5.98 12.94
CA PHE A 139 -3.73 4.80 13.79
C PHE A 139 -2.41 4.89 14.56
N ASN A 140 -2.48 5.11 15.87
CA ASN A 140 -1.29 5.16 16.72
C ASN A 140 -0.84 3.75 17.17
N GLY A 141 0.11 3.16 16.45
CA GLY A 141 0.72 1.90 16.83
C GLY A 141 2.01 1.62 16.04
N ALA A 142 3.10 1.35 16.76
CA ALA A 142 4.42 1.12 16.16
C ALA A 142 4.41 -0.04 15.15
N GLU A 143 3.58 -1.06 15.37
CA GLU A 143 3.51 -2.26 14.54
C GLU A 143 3.03 -1.95 13.11
N LEU A 144 2.14 -0.96 12.94
CA LEU A 144 1.70 -0.53 11.61
C LEU A 144 2.81 0.22 10.88
N VAL A 145 3.59 1.03 11.61
CA VAL A 145 4.76 1.74 11.07
C VAL A 145 5.84 0.74 10.65
N GLU A 146 6.10 -0.27 11.47
CA GLU A 146 7.04 -1.35 11.17
C GLU A 146 6.60 -2.20 9.98
N LEU A 147 5.30 -2.55 9.89
CA LEU A 147 4.75 -3.23 8.72
C LEU A 147 4.92 -2.39 7.45
N ARG A 148 4.71 -1.08 7.54
CA ARG A 148 4.93 -0.16 6.43
C ARG A 148 6.39 -0.10 6.01
N ALA A 149 7.32 -0.06 6.97
CA ALA A 149 8.75 -0.09 6.71
C ALA A 149 9.20 -1.39 6.03
N LEU A 150 8.76 -2.56 6.54
CA LEU A 150 9.05 -3.87 5.96
C LEU A 150 8.64 -3.93 4.46
N CYS A 151 7.43 -3.50 4.15
CA CYS A 151 6.92 -3.45 2.77
C CYS A 151 7.57 -2.37 1.89
N TRP A 152 8.35 -1.45 2.46
CA TRP A 152 9.04 -0.38 1.73
C TRP A 152 10.51 -0.72 1.43
N SER A 153 11.22 -1.36 2.36
CA SER A 153 12.69 -1.52 2.27
C SER A 153 13.19 -2.96 2.29
N GLU A 154 12.39 -3.93 2.71
CA GLU A 154 12.87 -5.31 2.96
C GLU A 154 12.18 -6.33 2.04
N THR A 155 11.58 -5.87 0.95
CA THR A 155 10.75 -6.70 0.05
C THR A 155 11.53 -7.78 -0.69
N GLU A 156 12.87 -7.74 -0.67
CA GLU A 156 13.72 -8.75 -1.29
C GLU A 156 14.39 -9.73 -0.30
N GLU A 157 14.18 -9.53 1.00
CA GLU A 157 14.79 -10.35 2.04
C GLU A 157 14.23 -11.77 2.05
N PRO A 158 15.06 -12.82 2.18
CA PRO A 158 14.59 -14.20 2.25
C PRO A 158 13.61 -14.44 3.41
N THR A 159 13.74 -13.68 4.49
CA THR A 159 12.91 -13.75 5.71
C THR A 159 11.66 -12.89 5.65
N PHE A 160 11.35 -12.26 4.51
CA PHE A 160 10.22 -11.34 4.38
C PHE A 160 8.89 -11.98 4.82
N SER A 161 8.62 -13.23 4.47
CA SER A 161 7.38 -13.93 4.87
C SER A 161 7.25 -14.05 6.38
N ASP A 162 8.33 -14.44 7.05
CA ASP A 162 8.33 -14.68 8.50
C ASP A 162 8.21 -13.36 9.27
N LEU A 163 8.88 -12.31 8.77
CA LEU A 163 8.77 -10.96 9.30
C LEU A 163 7.35 -10.42 9.10
N LEU A 164 6.77 -10.61 7.91
CA LEU A 164 5.40 -10.18 7.61
C LEU A 164 4.39 -10.84 8.54
N ASP A 165 4.51 -12.15 8.75
CA ASP A 165 3.67 -12.91 9.68
C ASP A 165 3.79 -12.38 11.11
N ALA A 166 5.02 -12.14 11.59
CA ALA A 166 5.25 -11.59 12.91
C ALA A 166 4.64 -10.19 13.08
N LYS A 167 4.80 -9.30 12.09
CA LYS A 167 4.23 -7.94 12.14
C LYS A 167 2.70 -7.96 12.11
N ILE A 168 2.10 -8.77 11.24
CA ILE A 168 0.63 -8.91 11.19
C ILE A 168 0.09 -9.53 12.47
N ALA A 169 0.76 -10.53 13.04
CA ALA A 169 0.35 -11.14 14.31
C ALA A 169 0.40 -10.12 15.46
N THR A 170 1.44 -9.29 15.53
CA THR A 170 1.58 -8.25 16.55
C THR A 170 0.49 -7.19 16.40
N LEU A 171 0.22 -6.73 15.17
CA LEU A 171 -0.89 -5.82 14.89
C LEU A 171 -2.26 -6.47 15.20
N GLY A 172 -2.40 -7.77 14.94
CA GLY A 172 -3.58 -8.57 15.25
C GLY A 172 -3.83 -8.74 16.75
N ALA A 173 -2.79 -8.68 17.59
CA ALA A 173 -2.94 -8.72 19.05
C ALA A 173 -3.65 -7.48 19.60
N ARG A 174 -3.72 -6.39 18.83
CA ARG A 174 -4.50 -5.18 19.15
C ARG A 174 -6.00 -5.37 18.91
N VAL A 175 -6.41 -6.47 18.27
CA VAL A 175 -7.82 -6.75 17.98
C VAL A 175 -8.53 -7.26 19.21
N ARG A 176 -9.46 -6.44 19.74
CA ARG A 176 -10.24 -6.79 20.93
C ARG A 176 -11.63 -6.17 20.91
N PRO A 177 -12.59 -6.73 21.65
CA PRO A 177 -13.84 -6.02 21.93
C PRO A 177 -13.62 -4.86 22.90
N ARG A 178 -14.62 -3.99 22.96
CA ARG A 178 -14.75 -2.97 24.01
C ARG A 178 -14.98 -3.64 25.36
N ARG A 179 -14.30 -3.15 26.38
CA ARG A 179 -14.58 -3.53 27.77
C ARG A 179 -15.95 -3.01 28.16
N LYS A 180 -16.72 -3.80 28.91
CA LYS A 180 -18.05 -3.44 29.42
C LYS A 180 -19.08 -3.10 28.33
N SER A 181 -18.86 -3.52 27.09
CA SER A 181 -19.86 -3.44 26.03
C SER A 181 -20.78 -4.65 26.07
N LYS A 182 -22.05 -4.46 25.71
CA LYS A 182 -22.99 -5.57 25.50
C LYS A 182 -22.75 -6.30 24.18
N PHE A 183 -21.95 -5.72 23.30
CA PHE A 183 -21.68 -6.23 21.96
C PHE A 183 -20.29 -6.89 21.89
N ASN A 184 -20.20 -8.04 21.22
CA ASN A 184 -18.95 -8.78 21.03
C ASN A 184 -18.14 -8.33 19.79
N ARG A 185 -18.46 -7.15 19.26
CA ARG A 185 -17.77 -6.59 18.08
C ARG A 185 -16.30 -6.39 18.38
N LYS A 186 -15.43 -6.78 17.44
CA LYS A 186 -13.98 -6.62 17.56
C LYS A 186 -13.52 -5.37 16.81
N TYR A 187 -12.55 -4.69 17.39
CA TYR A 187 -11.96 -3.46 16.87
C TYR A 187 -10.45 -3.62 16.89
N VAL A 188 -9.76 -2.97 15.97
CA VAL A 188 -8.31 -2.75 16.13
C VAL A 188 -8.15 -1.53 17.04
N VAL A 189 -7.41 -1.69 18.14
CA VAL A 189 -7.28 -0.61 19.14
C VAL A 189 -5.88 -0.01 19.11
N ASP A 190 -5.81 1.30 19.01
CA ASP A 190 -4.54 2.04 18.99
C ASP A 190 -4.10 2.49 20.40
N ASP A 191 -2.91 3.07 20.51
CA ASP A 191 -2.33 3.51 21.79
C ASP A 191 -3.04 4.73 22.40
N ASN A 192 -3.87 5.44 21.62
CA ASN A 192 -4.73 6.53 22.09
C ASN A 192 -6.10 6.03 22.58
N ASN A 193 -6.31 4.71 22.67
CA ASN A 193 -7.61 4.09 22.94
C ASN A 193 -8.70 4.45 21.92
N ARG A 194 -8.32 4.64 20.65
CA ARG A 194 -9.25 4.70 19.52
C ARG A 194 -9.52 3.30 19.03
N PHE A 195 -10.78 3.05 18.68
CA PHE A 195 -11.28 1.77 18.22
C PHE A 195 -11.62 1.90 16.75
N PHE A 196 -10.91 1.14 15.93
CA PHE A 196 -11.07 1.10 14.49
C PHE A 196 -11.89 -0.13 14.14
N ASP A 197 -13.13 0.11 13.74
CA ASP A 197 -14.03 -0.91 13.24
C ASP A 197 -14.07 -0.86 11.71
N TYR A 198 -13.65 -1.94 11.06
CA TYR A 198 -13.62 -1.98 9.60
C TYR A 198 -15.05 -2.11 9.06
N GLY A 199 -15.59 -0.98 8.60
CA GLY A 199 -16.97 -0.83 8.19
C GLY A 199 -17.37 -1.80 7.08
N HIS A 200 -18.63 -2.22 7.13
CA HIS A 200 -19.30 -2.96 6.05
C HIS A 200 -20.12 -2.03 5.16
N GLU A 201 -20.17 -0.74 5.49
CA GLU A 201 -21.00 0.27 4.84
C GLU A 201 -20.28 0.84 3.61
N ASN A 202 -21.01 0.90 2.49
CA ASN A 202 -20.52 1.36 1.19
C ASN A 202 -21.15 2.72 0.79
N HIS A 203 -21.36 3.60 1.76
CA HIS A 203 -22.11 4.85 1.62
C HIS A 203 -21.24 6.12 1.49
N ALA A 204 -19.92 6.02 1.61
CA ALA A 204 -19.01 7.15 1.61
C ALA A 204 -17.84 6.90 0.66
N ARG A 205 -17.21 7.99 0.20
CA ARG A 205 -15.99 7.97 -0.61
C ARG A 205 -15.04 9.02 -0.04
N PHE A 206 -13.74 8.75 -0.11
CA PHE A 206 -12.77 9.81 0.07
C PHE A 206 -12.86 10.79 -1.10
N ASP A 207 -12.67 12.07 -0.81
CA ASP A 207 -12.71 13.09 -1.85
C ASP A 207 -11.46 12.99 -2.74
N THR A 208 -11.66 13.27 -4.03
CA THR A 208 -10.63 13.29 -5.07
C THR A 208 -10.60 14.61 -5.84
N ALA A 209 -11.48 15.55 -5.51
CA ALA A 209 -11.47 16.89 -6.09
C ALA A 209 -10.33 17.74 -5.50
N SER A 210 -9.99 18.84 -6.17
CA SER A 210 -9.06 19.83 -5.61
C SER A 210 -9.50 20.21 -4.19
N PRO A 211 -8.61 20.19 -3.19
CA PRO A 211 -7.15 20.28 -3.28
C PRO A 211 -6.39 18.94 -3.36
N HIS A 212 -7.06 17.79 -3.49
CA HIS A 212 -6.41 16.48 -3.49
C HIS A 212 -5.46 16.27 -4.67
N VAL A 213 -4.24 15.79 -4.38
CA VAL A 213 -3.20 15.47 -5.36
C VAL A 213 -3.18 13.97 -5.68
N ASP A 214 -2.47 13.58 -6.74
CA ASP A 214 -2.40 12.18 -7.20
C ASP A 214 -1.92 11.20 -6.12
N THR A 215 -1.08 11.63 -5.17
CA THR A 215 -0.66 10.80 -4.04
C THR A 215 -1.80 10.52 -3.05
N CYS A 216 -2.71 11.49 -2.83
CA CYS A 216 -3.92 11.30 -2.04
C CYS A 216 -4.84 10.26 -2.68
N VAL A 217 -5.01 10.35 -4.01
CA VAL A 217 -5.82 9.40 -4.79
C VAL A 217 -5.17 8.02 -4.78
N LEU A 218 -3.87 7.93 -5.04
CA LEU A 218 -3.13 6.67 -5.02
C LEU A 218 -3.22 5.99 -3.63
N ALA A 219 -3.05 6.74 -2.55
CA ALA A 219 -3.15 6.23 -1.18
C ALA A 219 -4.58 5.80 -0.80
N GLY A 220 -5.62 6.37 -1.44
CA GLY A 220 -7.01 5.99 -1.23
C GLY A 220 -7.42 4.75 -2.03
N LYS A 221 -6.70 4.45 -3.10
CA LYS A 221 -6.98 3.33 -4.01
C LYS A 221 -6.08 2.12 -3.82
N PHE A 222 -4.88 2.30 -3.26
CA PHE A 222 -3.90 1.23 -3.10
C PHE A 222 -3.25 1.26 -1.73
N ARG A 223 -3.00 0.06 -1.21
CA ARG A 223 -2.23 -0.18 0.02
C ARG A 223 -1.23 -1.29 -0.25
N PHE A 224 0.06 -1.00 -0.08
CA PHE A 224 1.18 -1.89 -0.38
C PHE A 224 1.09 -2.52 -1.78
N GLY A 225 0.73 -1.72 -2.78
CA GLY A 225 0.58 -2.17 -4.16
C GLY A 225 -0.70 -2.95 -4.44
N ILE A 226 -1.57 -3.22 -3.46
CA ILE A 226 -2.84 -3.93 -3.67
C ILE A 226 -3.98 -2.93 -3.69
N ARG A 227 -4.89 -3.06 -4.67
CA ARG A 227 -6.06 -2.20 -4.75
C ARG A 227 -6.99 -2.42 -3.55
N VAL A 228 -7.48 -1.34 -2.97
CA VAL A 228 -8.44 -1.36 -1.87
C VAL A 228 -9.84 -1.05 -2.37
N GLU A 229 -10.85 -1.43 -1.59
CA GLU A 229 -12.23 -1.08 -1.89
C GLU A 229 -12.47 0.39 -1.50
N GLU A 230 -12.63 1.25 -2.50
CA GLU A 230 -12.66 2.72 -2.34
C GLU A 230 -13.82 3.23 -1.46
N LEU A 231 -14.86 2.41 -1.25
CA LEU A 231 -16.02 2.74 -0.43
C LEU A 231 -15.85 2.35 1.04
N ARG A 232 -14.89 1.46 1.33
CA ARG A 232 -14.68 0.96 2.69
C ARG A 232 -13.84 1.94 3.50
N HIS A 233 -14.29 2.13 4.73
CA HIS A 233 -13.68 2.99 5.73
C HIS A 233 -13.72 2.29 7.08
N TYR A 234 -13.02 2.86 8.05
CA TYR A 234 -13.11 2.48 9.45
C TYR A 234 -14.06 3.43 10.17
N ASN A 235 -14.95 2.88 10.98
CA ASN A 235 -15.68 3.64 11.97
C ASN A 235 -14.78 3.81 13.19
N VAL A 236 -14.25 5.01 13.38
CA VAL A 236 -13.33 5.33 14.46
C VAL A 236 -14.09 5.96 15.61
N SER A 237 -13.91 5.43 16.82
CA SER A 237 -14.58 5.91 18.04
C SER A 237 -13.67 5.77 19.25
N GLU A 238 -13.87 6.57 20.29
CA GLU A 238 -13.03 6.57 21.50
C GLU A 238 -13.81 6.09 22.75
N GLY A 239 -13.07 5.74 23.81
CA GLY A 239 -13.63 5.33 25.09
C GLY A 239 -13.87 3.82 25.21
N GLU A 240 -14.52 3.37 26.27
CA GLU A 240 -14.92 1.96 26.48
C GLU A 240 -16.45 1.92 26.73
N GLY A 241 -17.07 0.73 26.66
CA GLY A 241 -18.52 0.57 26.81
C GLY A 241 -19.32 0.85 25.52
N ASP A 242 -20.63 1.05 25.67
CA ASP A 242 -21.56 1.20 24.53
C ASP A 242 -21.80 2.66 24.11
N HIS A 243 -21.46 3.62 24.97
CA HIS A 243 -21.62 5.06 24.71
C HIS A 243 -20.26 5.65 24.37
N THR A 244 -20.00 5.81 23.09
CA THR A 244 -18.73 6.30 22.56
C THR A 244 -18.93 7.64 21.88
N SER A 245 -17.92 8.49 22.00
CA SER A 245 -17.77 9.70 21.20
C SER A 245 -16.37 9.72 20.61
N VAL A 246 -16.15 10.61 19.67
CA VAL A 246 -14.83 10.90 19.14
C VAL A 246 -14.76 12.38 18.79
N ASP A 247 -13.72 13.04 19.27
CA ASP A 247 -13.41 14.43 18.98
C ASP A 247 -11.91 14.66 19.09
N GLY A 248 -11.45 15.83 18.65
CA GLY A 248 -10.05 16.23 18.80
C GLY A 248 -9.37 16.46 17.46
N ILE A 249 -8.04 16.30 17.45
CA ILE A 249 -7.21 16.58 16.28
C ILE A 249 -6.84 15.27 15.60
N PHE A 250 -7.09 15.22 14.31
CA PHE A 250 -6.77 14.11 13.41
C PHE A 250 -5.96 14.66 12.24
N THR A 251 -5.14 13.82 11.63
CA THR A 251 -4.32 14.25 10.50
C THR A 251 -5.07 13.91 9.21
N ASN A 252 -5.32 14.89 8.36
CA ASN A 252 -5.98 14.65 7.07
C ASN A 252 -5.03 13.95 6.07
N CYS A 253 -5.55 13.61 4.89
CA CYS A 253 -4.76 12.97 3.83
C CYS A 253 -3.59 13.82 3.28
N HIS A 254 -3.58 15.13 3.54
CA HIS A 254 -2.48 16.04 3.21
C HIS A 254 -1.40 16.12 4.29
N GLY A 255 -1.61 15.48 5.45
CA GLY A 255 -0.70 15.57 6.59
C GLY A 255 -0.97 16.76 7.52
N GLU A 256 -2.10 17.45 7.34
CA GLU A 256 -2.44 18.62 8.14
C GLU A 256 -3.35 18.24 9.32
N PRO A 257 -3.17 18.86 10.49
CA PRO A 257 -4.05 18.66 11.63
C PRO A 257 -5.42 19.32 11.38
N THR A 258 -6.47 18.51 11.38
CA THR A 258 -7.87 18.92 11.24
C THR A 258 -8.65 18.56 12.49
N LYS A 259 -9.51 19.47 12.95
CA LYS A 259 -10.37 19.23 14.12
C LYS A 259 -11.62 18.44 13.72
N ALA A 260 -11.81 17.28 14.34
CA ALA A 260 -13.08 16.57 14.33
C ALA A 260 -13.99 17.12 15.44
N LEU A 261 -15.23 17.45 15.10
CA LEU A 261 -16.26 17.79 16.09
C LEU A 261 -16.77 16.52 16.76
N SER A 262 -17.27 16.64 17.99
CA SER A 262 -17.81 15.51 18.75
C SER A 262 -18.95 14.82 18.01
N THR A 263 -18.68 13.62 17.52
CA THR A 263 -19.66 12.70 16.90
C THR A 263 -19.60 11.34 17.59
N THR A 264 -20.49 10.42 17.23
CA THR A 264 -20.45 9.04 17.75
C THR A 264 -19.31 8.21 17.16
N HIS A 265 -18.94 8.52 15.91
CA HIS A 265 -17.83 7.93 15.18
C HIS A 265 -17.36 8.86 14.04
N LEU A 266 -16.15 8.62 13.53
CA LEU A 266 -15.61 9.22 12.30
C LEU A 266 -15.42 8.14 11.23
N ASN A 267 -15.77 8.47 10.00
CA ASN A 267 -15.58 7.57 8.85
C ASN A 267 -14.20 7.80 8.25
N MET A 268 -13.24 6.95 8.62
CA MET A 268 -11.85 7.14 8.25
C MET A 268 -11.39 6.19 7.15
N PHE A 269 -10.99 6.75 6.02
CA PHE A 269 -10.48 5.98 4.89
C PHE A 269 -9.01 5.61 5.07
N CYS A 270 -8.54 4.63 4.29
CA CYS A 270 -7.15 4.17 4.37
C CYS A 270 -6.14 5.30 4.09
N ASN A 271 -6.49 6.30 3.28
CA ASN A 271 -5.64 7.46 2.99
C ASN A 271 -5.69 8.57 4.04
N ASP A 272 -6.29 8.35 5.20
CA ASP A 272 -6.45 9.32 6.28
C ASP A 272 -7.49 10.43 5.99
N PHE A 273 -8.30 10.31 4.94
CA PHE A 273 -9.48 11.18 4.76
C PHE A 273 -10.59 10.80 5.76
N PHE A 274 -11.27 11.78 6.35
CA PHE A 274 -12.39 11.59 7.28
C PHE A 274 -13.32 12.81 7.34
#